data_AF-A0AAW8ET67-F1
#
_entry.id   AF-A0AAW8ET67-F1
#
_cell.length_a   1.000
_cell.length_b   1.000
_cell.length_c   1.000
_cell.angle_alpha   90.00
_cell.angle_beta   90.00
_cell.angle_gamma   90.00
#
_symmetry.space_group_name_H-M   'P 1'
#
loop_
_entity.id
_entity.type
_entity.pdbx_description
1 polymer ?
#
loop_
_entity_poly.entity_id
_entity_poly.type
_entity_poly.pdbx_seq_one_letter_code
_entity_poly.pdbx_strand_id
1 'polypeptide(L)'
;MGAEIWFGVLQAVAVIVVLVLVYRPLGDYMAHVFSTPKDLRAERALYRVIGVDPASEQTSRAYARSILAFSVVGLLLVYGLQRLQAFLPESLGLPAVPEGLAFNTAASFVANTNWQSYSPEQTMGYIVQLAGLTVQNFVSAAVGLAVAVALIRGFARRGSTTLGNFWVDLIRGLGRILLPIAVLSAIALIAGGVIQNFAGFTDITTVAGGTQSIPGGPVASQEAIKLLGTNGGGFFNANSAHPFENPTGWTNLLQILLILAIPFALPRTFGRLVGDDRQGYAIVAVMGTIFLVSLLALSALELAGRGTAPQLAGGAMEGKEQRFGILGSTLFATSSTLTSTGAVNSMHDSYTALGGMMPMLNMMLGEVAPGGVGSGLYGMLVLAIIAVFVGGLLVGRTPEYLGKRIGPRGDQARQPVHPGHPDPGADRHGSELRDPRRARGRGVDQHPEPRCARHERGALRLHFGREQQRLGVRRTHREHPMVQHRTGHRDAARPVPADRARAGSGRFVRRAAARTADLGHPAHPPSAVRRPPHRRDGRRHRAHLLPGAHPGPARRRTLLT
;
A
#
# COMPACT_ATOMS: atom_id res chain seq x y z
N MET A 1 -10.75 32.93 1.56
CA MET A 1 -9.39 32.35 1.46
C MET A 1 -8.72 32.12 2.81
N GLY A 2 -8.60 33.13 3.69
CA GLY A 2 -7.86 32.98 4.97
C GLY A 2 -8.34 31.86 5.90
N ALA A 3 -9.65 31.73 6.13
CA ALA A 3 -10.20 30.73 7.05
C ALA A 3 -9.92 29.28 6.60
N GLU A 4 -10.13 28.97 5.31
CA GLU A 4 -9.83 27.66 4.71
C GLU A 4 -8.37 27.26 4.85
N ILE A 5 -7.45 28.22 4.64
CA ILE A 5 -6.02 27.99 4.79
C ILE A 5 -5.69 27.66 6.25
N TRP A 6 -6.21 28.45 7.19
CA TRP A 6 -6.01 28.17 8.62
C TRP A 6 -6.62 26.84 9.05
N PHE A 7 -7.80 26.47 8.56
CA PHE A 7 -8.42 25.17 8.85
C PHE A 7 -7.52 24.01 8.40
N GLY A 8 -7.02 24.03 7.16
CA GLY A 8 -6.12 23.00 6.65
C GLY A 8 -4.75 22.96 7.37
N VAL A 9 -4.19 24.12 7.71
CA VAL A 9 -2.95 24.20 8.51
C VAL A 9 -3.17 23.63 9.91
N LEU A 10 -4.27 23.96 10.57
CA LEU A 10 -4.63 23.41 11.88
C LEU A 10 -4.87 21.91 11.84
N GLN A 11 -5.47 21.37 10.77
CA GLN A 11 -5.56 19.92 10.56
C GLN A 11 -4.17 19.28 10.46
N ALA A 12 -3.27 19.80 9.62
CA ALA A 12 -1.91 19.27 9.48
C ALA A 12 -1.12 19.32 10.80
N VAL A 13 -1.22 20.42 11.55
CA VAL A 13 -0.62 20.55 12.89
C VAL A 13 -1.22 19.55 13.88
N ALA A 14 -2.54 19.36 13.88
CA ALA A 14 -3.21 18.39 14.74
C ALA A 14 -2.77 16.94 14.44
N VAL A 15 -2.63 16.58 13.15
CA VAL A 15 -2.04 15.29 12.74
C VAL A 15 -0.64 15.11 13.32
N ILE A 16 0.25 16.09 13.10
CA ILE A 16 1.65 16.02 13.57
C ILE A 16 1.71 15.89 15.09
N VAL A 17 0.95 16.70 15.84
CA VAL A 17 0.91 16.66 17.32
C VAL A 17 0.44 15.30 17.81
N VAL A 18 -0.67 14.78 17.28
CA VAL A 18 -1.18 13.46 17.69
C VAL A 18 -0.20 12.35 17.33
N LEU A 19 0.42 12.38 16.15
CA LEU A 19 1.45 11.39 15.76
C LEU A 19 2.66 11.40 16.71
N VAL A 20 3.15 12.58 17.10
CA VAL A 20 4.23 12.71 18.10
C VAL A 20 3.81 12.15 19.46
N LEU A 21 2.57 12.39 19.89
CA LEU A 21 2.04 11.86 21.16
C LEU A 21 1.87 10.34 21.15
N VAL A 22 1.41 9.74 20.04
CA VAL A 22 1.21 8.28 19.95
C VAL A 22 2.48 7.49 19.60
N TYR A 23 3.50 8.14 19.01
CA TYR A 23 4.76 7.50 18.56
C TYR A 23 5.38 6.57 19.62
N ARG A 24 5.59 7.07 20.84
CA ARG A 24 6.15 6.27 21.95
C ARG A 24 5.18 5.20 22.44
N PRO A 25 3.97 5.51 22.94
CA PRO A 25 3.10 4.50 23.55
C PRO A 25 2.68 3.41 22.55
N LEU A 26 2.36 3.75 21.30
CA LEU A 26 1.98 2.75 20.30
C LEU A 26 3.17 1.89 19.88
N GLY A 27 4.35 2.48 19.65
CA GLY A 27 5.55 1.74 19.27
C GLY A 27 6.12 0.86 20.40
N ASP A 28 6.10 1.35 21.65
CA ASP A 28 6.47 0.55 22.83
C ASP A 28 5.47 -0.60 23.07
N TYR A 29 4.17 -0.36 22.87
CA TYR A 29 3.15 -1.39 22.94
C TYR A 29 3.33 -2.45 21.85
N MET A 30 3.54 -2.06 20.58
CA MET A 30 3.83 -3.00 19.50
C MET A 30 5.10 -3.82 19.79
N ALA A 31 6.18 -3.18 20.26
CA ALA A 31 7.39 -3.88 20.67
C ALA A 31 7.10 -4.90 21.78
N HIS A 32 6.24 -4.58 22.75
CA HIS A 32 5.82 -5.53 23.79
C HIS A 32 5.01 -6.70 23.22
N VAL A 33 4.03 -6.43 22.34
CA VAL A 33 3.19 -7.46 21.69
C VAL A 33 4.04 -8.51 20.96
N PHE A 34 5.07 -8.09 20.22
CA PHE A 34 5.93 -8.98 19.44
C PHE A 34 7.13 -9.58 20.20
N SER A 35 7.35 -9.21 21.46
CA SER A 35 8.45 -9.73 22.31
C SER A 35 7.98 -10.49 23.55
N THR A 36 6.73 -10.30 23.99
CA THR A 36 6.23 -10.94 25.22
C THR A 36 6.11 -12.46 25.09
N PRO A 37 6.55 -13.26 26.08
CA PRO A 37 6.36 -14.71 26.07
C PRO A 37 4.96 -15.14 26.50
N LYS A 38 4.08 -14.20 26.88
CA LYS A 38 2.74 -14.50 27.42
C LYS A 38 1.67 -14.50 26.34
N ASP A 39 1.02 -15.64 26.14
CA ASP A 39 -0.16 -15.77 25.29
C ASP A 39 -1.48 -15.63 26.06
N LEU A 40 -2.40 -14.88 25.47
CA LEU A 40 -3.76 -14.70 25.99
C LEU A 40 -4.55 -16.02 25.93
N ARG A 41 -5.65 -16.11 26.71
CA ARG A 41 -6.51 -17.31 26.69
C ARG A 41 -7.13 -17.55 25.32
N ALA A 42 -7.58 -16.48 24.65
CA ALA A 42 -8.15 -16.54 23.30
C ALA A 42 -7.11 -16.99 22.25
N GLU A 43 -5.87 -16.50 22.34
CA GLU A 43 -4.78 -16.90 21.45
C GLU A 43 -4.44 -18.38 21.61
N ARG A 44 -4.28 -18.86 22.85
CA ARG A 44 -4.02 -20.30 23.10
C ARG A 44 -5.16 -21.21 22.64
N ALA A 45 -6.41 -20.74 22.70
CA ALA A 45 -7.54 -21.45 22.12
C ALA A 45 -7.44 -21.49 20.58
N LEU A 46 -7.16 -20.35 19.94
CA LEU A 46 -7.00 -20.26 18.49
C LEU A 46 -5.84 -21.11 17.98
N TYR A 47 -4.65 -21.01 18.60
CA TYR A 47 -3.48 -21.83 18.27
C TYR A 47 -3.82 -23.33 18.31
N ARG A 48 -4.55 -23.79 19.33
CA ARG A 48 -4.99 -25.18 19.45
C ARG A 48 -5.95 -25.59 18.33
N VAL A 49 -6.89 -24.72 17.94
CA VAL A 49 -7.83 -24.98 16.85
C VAL A 49 -7.11 -25.11 15.50
N ILE A 50 -6.09 -24.27 15.24
CA ILE A 50 -5.32 -24.31 13.98
C ILE A 50 -4.10 -25.25 14.02
N GLY A 51 -3.88 -25.98 15.11
CA GLY A 51 -2.75 -26.91 15.26
C GLY A 51 -1.37 -26.25 15.36
N VAL A 52 -1.29 -24.99 15.79
CA VAL A 52 -0.03 -24.25 15.97
C VAL A 52 0.51 -24.45 17.38
N ASP A 53 1.77 -24.87 17.49
CA ASP A 53 2.56 -24.74 18.71
C ASP A 53 3.22 -23.35 18.75
N PRO A 54 2.85 -22.46 19.70
CA PRO A 54 3.43 -21.13 19.81
C PRO A 54 4.89 -21.14 20.30
N ALA A 55 5.38 -22.23 20.91
CA ALA A 55 6.77 -22.36 21.35
C ALA A 55 7.72 -22.76 20.20
N SER A 56 7.19 -23.30 19.10
CA SER A 56 7.96 -23.75 17.94
C SER A 56 8.44 -22.55 17.10
N GLU A 57 9.76 -22.34 17.03
CA GLU A 57 10.36 -21.31 16.18
C GLU A 57 10.63 -21.79 14.75
N GLN A 58 10.45 -20.89 13.78
CA GLN A 58 10.62 -21.14 12.37
C GLN A 58 11.94 -20.56 11.84
N THR A 59 12.61 -21.32 10.97
CA THR A 59 13.70 -20.78 10.14
C THR A 59 13.15 -19.79 9.10
N SER A 60 14.00 -18.91 8.56
CA SER A 60 13.59 -17.94 7.52
C SER A 60 12.88 -18.57 6.32
N ARG A 61 13.30 -19.78 5.90
CA ARG A 61 12.65 -20.55 4.84
C ARG A 61 11.27 -21.07 5.23
N ALA A 62 11.09 -21.51 6.47
CA ALA A 62 9.81 -21.99 6.98
C ALA A 62 8.81 -20.84 7.14
N TYR A 63 9.26 -19.72 7.73
CA TYR A 63 8.48 -18.50 7.90
C TYR A 63 8.00 -17.94 6.55
N ALA A 64 8.88 -17.86 5.55
CA ALA A 64 8.53 -17.45 4.18
C ALA A 64 7.49 -18.39 3.52
N ARG A 65 7.59 -19.70 3.74
CA ARG A 65 6.58 -20.67 3.26
C ARG A 65 5.24 -20.48 3.94
N SER A 66 5.20 -20.19 5.24
CA SER A 66 3.96 -19.90 5.97
C SER A 66 3.26 -18.65 5.43
N ILE A 67 4.00 -17.56 5.18
CA ILE A 67 3.46 -16.36 4.52
C ILE A 67 2.84 -16.71 3.17
N LEU A 68 3.61 -17.35 2.28
CA LEU A 68 3.16 -17.65 0.92
C LEU A 68 1.95 -18.60 0.90
N ALA A 69 1.94 -19.64 1.73
CA ALA A 69 0.82 -20.57 1.84
C ALA A 69 -0.44 -19.87 2.34
N PHE A 70 -0.32 -19.01 3.37
CA PHE A 70 -1.42 -18.23 3.90
C PHE A 70 -2.00 -17.26 2.87
N SER A 71 -1.15 -16.52 2.14
CA SER A 71 -1.55 -15.61 1.07
C SER A 71 -2.26 -16.34 -0.09
N VAL A 72 -1.77 -17.50 -0.52
CA VAL A 72 -2.41 -18.30 -1.58
C VAL A 72 -3.79 -18.79 -1.14
N VAL A 73 -3.94 -19.27 0.10
CA VAL A 73 -5.26 -19.65 0.64
C VAL A 73 -6.20 -18.45 0.70
N GLY A 74 -5.72 -17.29 1.17
CA GLY A 74 -6.48 -16.05 1.17
C GLY A 74 -6.98 -15.63 -0.22
N LEU A 75 -6.13 -15.74 -1.25
CA LEU A 75 -6.47 -15.42 -2.63
C LEU A 75 -7.56 -16.35 -3.16
N LEU A 76 -7.41 -17.66 -2.96
CA LEU A 76 -8.38 -18.67 -3.41
C LEU A 76 -9.74 -18.50 -2.71
N LEU A 77 -9.77 -18.16 -1.43
CA LEU A 77 -11.00 -17.90 -0.68
C LEU A 77 -11.74 -16.66 -1.20
N VAL A 78 -11.05 -15.54 -1.40
CA VAL A 78 -11.66 -14.29 -1.89
C VAL A 78 -12.09 -14.40 -3.35
N TYR A 79 -11.32 -15.12 -4.17
CA TYR A 79 -11.74 -15.50 -5.52
C TYR A 79 -13.02 -16.35 -5.49
N GLY A 80 -13.05 -17.39 -4.65
CA GLY A 80 -14.20 -18.27 -4.46
C GLY A 80 -15.47 -17.53 -4.04
N LEU A 81 -15.38 -16.65 -3.02
CA LEU A 81 -16.50 -15.83 -2.55
C LEU A 81 -17.08 -14.95 -3.65
N GLN A 82 -16.24 -14.29 -4.45
CA GLN A 82 -16.67 -13.46 -5.59
C GLN A 82 -17.33 -14.28 -6.71
N ARG A 83 -16.78 -15.47 -7.03
CA ARG A 83 -17.32 -16.37 -8.06
C ARG A 83 -18.61 -17.09 -7.62
N LEU A 84 -18.84 -17.22 -6.32
CA LEU A 84 -20.04 -17.81 -5.73
C LEU A 84 -21.04 -16.77 -5.21
N GLN A 85 -20.75 -15.47 -5.37
CA GLN A 85 -21.51 -14.35 -4.79
C GLN A 85 -23.03 -14.45 -4.95
N ALA A 86 -23.51 -14.86 -6.14
CA ALA A 86 -24.94 -14.98 -6.43
C ALA A 86 -25.67 -16.02 -5.54
N PHE A 87 -24.95 -16.95 -4.93
CA PHE A 87 -25.46 -17.97 -4.00
C PHE A 87 -25.28 -17.61 -2.52
N LEU A 88 -24.57 -16.51 -2.22
CA LEU A 88 -24.38 -16.04 -0.84
C LEU A 88 -25.60 -15.23 -0.38
N PRO A 89 -25.91 -15.22 0.93
CA PRO A 89 -26.87 -14.26 1.47
C PRO A 89 -26.34 -12.82 1.27
N GLU A 90 -27.23 -11.82 1.32
CA GLU A 90 -26.89 -10.41 1.07
C GLU A 90 -26.10 -10.17 -0.25
N SER A 91 -26.39 -10.97 -1.28
CA SER A 91 -25.84 -10.78 -2.64
C SER A 91 -26.43 -9.56 -3.36
N LEU A 92 -27.49 -8.96 -2.82
CA LEU A 92 -28.26 -7.84 -3.41
C LEU A 92 -28.83 -8.15 -4.81
N GLY A 93 -28.94 -9.44 -5.17
CA GLY A 93 -29.30 -9.87 -6.53
C GLY A 93 -28.17 -9.71 -7.56
N LEU A 94 -26.96 -9.35 -7.14
CA LEU A 94 -25.81 -9.19 -8.02
C LEU A 94 -25.31 -10.57 -8.53
N PRO A 95 -24.87 -10.66 -9.80
CA PRO A 95 -24.32 -11.88 -10.36
C PRO A 95 -22.95 -12.22 -9.75
N ALA A 96 -22.41 -13.40 -10.12
CA ALA A 96 -21.03 -13.76 -9.84
C ALA A 96 -20.06 -12.80 -10.56
N VAL A 97 -19.11 -12.23 -9.82
CA VAL A 97 -18.11 -11.27 -10.34
C VAL A 97 -17.27 -11.94 -11.43
N PRO A 98 -17.11 -11.37 -12.65
CA PRO A 98 -16.38 -12.00 -13.77
C PRO A 98 -14.98 -12.49 -13.40
N GLU A 99 -14.51 -13.59 -14.01
CA GLU A 99 -13.30 -14.32 -13.61
C GLU A 99 -12.03 -13.45 -13.50
N GLY A 100 -11.73 -12.65 -14.53
CA GLY A 100 -10.55 -11.77 -14.53
C GLY A 100 -10.63 -10.66 -13.47
N LEU A 101 -11.84 -10.14 -13.23
CA LEU A 101 -12.08 -9.13 -12.19
C LEU A 101 -11.98 -9.76 -10.79
N ALA A 102 -12.59 -10.92 -10.58
CA ALA A 102 -12.52 -11.66 -9.32
C ALA A 102 -11.07 -12.02 -8.96
N PHE A 103 -10.26 -12.43 -9.95
CA PHE A 103 -8.82 -12.68 -9.76
C PHE A 103 -8.05 -11.40 -9.44
N ASN A 104 -8.28 -10.32 -10.19
CA ASN A 104 -7.64 -9.02 -9.96
C ASN A 104 -7.92 -8.51 -8.54
N THR A 105 -9.19 -8.47 -8.12
CA THR A 105 -9.60 -8.07 -6.77
C THR A 105 -9.01 -8.99 -5.69
N ALA A 106 -9.04 -10.31 -5.88
CA ALA A 106 -8.49 -11.24 -4.89
C ALA A 106 -6.97 -11.09 -4.70
N ALA A 107 -6.22 -10.97 -5.80
CA ALA A 107 -4.78 -10.73 -5.74
C ALA A 107 -4.46 -9.35 -5.14
N SER A 108 -5.23 -8.33 -5.52
CA SER A 108 -5.10 -6.94 -5.08
C SER A 108 -5.27 -6.77 -3.56
N PHE A 109 -6.32 -7.37 -2.98
CA PHE A 109 -6.56 -7.31 -1.53
C PHE A 109 -5.57 -8.16 -0.72
N VAL A 110 -5.18 -9.35 -1.23
CA VAL A 110 -4.13 -10.16 -0.59
C VAL A 110 -2.76 -9.47 -0.62
N ALA A 111 -2.49 -8.67 -1.65
CA ALA A 111 -1.28 -7.87 -1.80
C ALA A 111 -1.33 -6.53 -1.02
N ASN A 112 -2.36 -6.29 -0.19
CA ASN A 112 -2.53 -5.05 0.58
C ASN A 112 -2.61 -3.78 -0.30
N THR A 113 -2.98 -3.94 -1.57
CA THR A 113 -2.99 -2.86 -2.58
C THR A 113 -4.39 -2.29 -2.80
N ASN A 114 -5.41 -3.17 -2.72
CA ASN A 114 -6.83 -2.91 -2.94
C ASN A 114 -7.17 -1.97 -4.13
N TRP A 115 -6.40 -2.10 -5.22
CA TRP A 115 -6.80 -1.63 -6.53
C TRP A 115 -8.24 -2.07 -6.87
N GLN A 116 -9.04 -1.11 -7.35
CA GLN A 116 -10.45 -1.29 -7.72
C GLN A 116 -10.65 -0.86 -9.18
N SER A 117 -10.92 -1.83 -10.05
CA SER A 117 -11.28 -1.64 -11.47
C SER A 117 -12.80 -1.74 -11.70
N TYR A 118 -13.58 -1.49 -10.65
CA TYR A 118 -15.02 -1.73 -10.57
C TYR A 118 -15.66 -0.76 -9.58
N SER A 119 -16.95 -0.44 -9.77
CA SER A 119 -17.78 0.26 -8.78
C SER A 119 -18.27 -0.78 -7.76
N PRO A 120 -17.79 -0.77 -6.49
CA PRO A 120 -18.10 -1.84 -5.55
C PRO A 120 -19.59 -1.95 -5.22
N GLU A 121 -20.30 -0.83 -5.14
CA GLU A 121 -21.75 -0.79 -4.88
C GLU A 121 -22.61 -1.38 -6.00
N GLN A 122 -22.06 -1.53 -7.21
CA GLN A 122 -22.71 -2.20 -8.34
C GLN A 122 -22.18 -3.62 -8.61
N THR A 123 -21.14 -4.05 -7.87
CA THR A 123 -20.39 -5.28 -8.18
C THR A 123 -20.35 -6.28 -7.03
N MET A 124 -20.32 -5.80 -5.77
CA MET A 124 -20.04 -6.62 -4.59
C MET A 124 -21.24 -6.68 -3.64
N GLY A 125 -21.70 -7.88 -3.33
CA GLY A 125 -22.65 -8.13 -2.25
C GLY A 125 -22.01 -7.99 -0.87
N TYR A 126 -22.82 -7.79 0.17
CA TYR A 126 -22.31 -7.45 1.50
C TYR A 126 -21.48 -8.57 2.13
N ILE A 127 -21.75 -9.85 1.85
CA ILE A 127 -20.89 -10.95 2.32
C ILE A 127 -19.52 -10.95 1.64
N VAL A 128 -19.41 -10.53 0.38
CA VAL A 128 -18.10 -10.43 -0.29
C VAL A 128 -17.29 -9.27 0.29
N GLN A 129 -17.91 -8.11 0.51
CA GLN A 129 -17.31 -6.97 1.21
C GLN A 129 -16.86 -7.34 2.64
N LEU A 130 -17.72 -7.99 3.42
CA LEU A 130 -17.48 -8.28 4.85
C LEU A 130 -16.58 -9.50 5.07
N ALA A 131 -16.91 -10.66 4.51
CA ALA A 131 -16.21 -11.92 4.77
C ALA A 131 -15.02 -12.18 3.82
N GLY A 132 -14.96 -11.46 2.69
CA GLY A 132 -13.83 -11.52 1.76
C GLY A 132 -12.90 -10.31 1.94
N LEU A 133 -13.35 -9.14 1.51
CA LEU A 133 -12.52 -7.95 1.34
C LEU A 133 -12.07 -7.34 2.68
N THR A 134 -12.98 -7.18 3.64
CA THR A 134 -12.67 -6.68 4.99
C THR A 134 -11.79 -7.66 5.77
N VAL A 135 -12.00 -8.97 5.62
CA VAL A 135 -11.11 -9.99 6.21
C VAL A 135 -9.70 -9.87 5.64
N GLN A 136 -9.54 -9.66 4.33
CA GLN A 136 -8.21 -9.40 3.76
C GLN A 136 -7.58 -8.15 4.35
N ASN A 137 -8.29 -7.01 4.43
CA ASN A 137 -7.76 -5.77 5.01
C ASN A 137 -7.13 -5.95 6.40
N PHE A 138 -7.63 -6.89 7.20
CA PHE A 138 -7.02 -7.29 8.46
C PHE A 138 -5.78 -8.17 8.27
N VAL A 139 -5.89 -9.26 7.49
CA VAL A 139 -4.84 -10.29 7.43
C VAL A 139 -3.66 -9.91 6.54
N SER A 140 -3.86 -9.12 5.47
CA SER A 140 -2.76 -8.56 4.65
C SER A 140 -1.89 -7.61 5.47
N ALA A 141 -2.51 -6.71 6.23
CA ALA A 141 -1.82 -5.78 7.13
C ALA A 141 -1.10 -6.53 8.27
N ALA A 142 -1.71 -7.58 8.82
CA ALA A 142 -1.06 -8.44 9.82
C ALA A 142 0.13 -9.23 9.25
N VAL A 143 0.06 -9.69 8.00
CA VAL A 143 1.21 -10.28 7.29
C VAL A 143 2.32 -9.23 7.11
N GLY A 144 2.00 -7.99 6.75
CA GLY A 144 2.94 -6.88 6.68
C GLY A 144 3.69 -6.64 8.00
N LEU A 145 2.95 -6.54 9.12
CA LEU A 145 3.54 -6.48 10.46
C LEU A 145 4.43 -7.68 10.77
N ALA A 146 3.97 -8.90 10.49
CA ALA A 146 4.72 -10.12 10.75
C ALA A 146 6.04 -10.19 9.94
N VAL A 147 6.04 -9.74 8.68
CA VAL A 147 7.26 -9.64 7.84
C VAL A 147 8.23 -8.61 8.41
N ALA A 148 7.73 -7.43 8.78
CA ALA A 148 8.56 -6.39 9.39
C ALA A 148 9.20 -6.91 10.69
N VAL A 149 8.42 -7.49 11.61
CA VAL A 149 8.91 -8.06 12.88
C VAL A 149 9.94 -9.16 12.66
N ALA A 150 9.73 -10.06 11.69
CA ALA A 150 10.71 -11.09 11.35
C ALA A 150 12.04 -10.50 10.86
N LEU A 151 12.00 -9.42 10.05
CA LEU A 151 13.19 -8.70 9.63
C LEU A 151 13.90 -8.00 10.80
N ILE A 152 13.15 -7.35 11.69
CA ILE A 152 13.68 -6.70 12.91
C ILE A 152 14.40 -7.74 13.80
N ARG A 153 13.79 -8.90 14.03
CA ARG A 153 14.43 -10.03 14.74
C ARG A 153 15.68 -10.52 14.02
N GLY A 154 15.66 -10.54 12.69
CA GLY A 154 16.83 -10.83 11.86
C GLY A 154 18.00 -9.85 12.05
N PHE A 155 17.73 -8.58 12.37
CA PHE A 155 18.75 -7.61 12.78
C PHE A 155 19.17 -7.81 14.24
N ALA A 156 18.23 -7.90 15.19
CA ALA A 156 18.51 -7.95 16.63
C ALA A 156 19.25 -9.24 17.07
N ARG A 157 18.84 -10.42 16.58
CA ARG A 157 19.40 -11.70 17.00
C ARG A 157 20.81 -11.92 16.42
N ARG A 158 21.72 -12.49 17.21
CA ARG A 158 23.07 -12.95 16.78
C ARG A 158 23.13 -14.49 16.88
N GLY A 159 23.75 -15.16 15.92
CA GLY A 159 23.92 -16.63 15.91
C GLY A 159 22.66 -17.49 15.69
N SER A 160 21.46 -16.90 15.77
CA SER A 160 20.18 -17.60 15.56
C SER A 160 19.89 -17.94 14.09
N THR A 161 19.33 -19.12 13.83
CA THR A 161 18.83 -19.55 12.51
C THR A 161 17.32 -19.32 12.34
N THR A 162 16.64 -18.86 13.39
CA THR A 162 15.18 -18.73 13.51
C THR A 162 14.72 -17.28 13.73
N LEU A 163 13.49 -16.98 13.29
CA LEU A 163 12.89 -15.63 13.29
C LEU A 163 11.63 -15.49 14.19
N GLY A 164 11.34 -16.49 15.02
CA GLY A 164 10.05 -16.62 15.72
C GLY A 164 9.05 -17.44 14.91
N ASN A 165 7.74 -17.19 15.08
CA ASN A 165 6.68 -18.01 14.48
C ASN A 165 5.62 -17.13 13.80
N PHE A 166 5.47 -17.29 12.48
CA PHE A 166 4.57 -16.49 11.66
C PHE A 166 3.13 -16.47 12.18
N TRP A 167 2.62 -17.62 12.63
CA TRP A 167 1.24 -17.74 13.09
C TRP A 167 0.99 -16.98 14.40
N VAL A 168 1.99 -16.98 15.29
CA VAL A 168 1.96 -16.20 16.54
C VAL A 168 2.00 -14.70 16.23
N ASP A 169 2.88 -14.28 15.32
CA ASP A 169 3.00 -12.87 14.91
C ASP A 169 1.73 -12.37 14.22
N LEU A 170 1.16 -13.16 13.30
CA LEU A 170 -0.10 -12.88 12.62
C LEU A 170 -1.25 -12.72 13.62
N ILE A 171 -1.46 -13.70 14.51
CA ILE A 171 -2.56 -13.70 15.48
C ILE A 171 -2.44 -12.55 16.49
N ARG A 172 -1.23 -12.24 16.95
CA ARG A 172 -0.99 -11.11 17.85
C ARG A 172 -1.16 -9.76 17.16
N GLY A 173 -0.71 -9.62 15.91
CA GLY A 173 -0.96 -8.43 15.08
C GLY A 173 -2.45 -8.17 14.90
N LEU A 174 -3.22 -9.20 14.55
CA LEU A 174 -4.67 -9.15 14.43
C LEU A 174 -5.34 -8.80 15.78
N GLY A 175 -5.16 -9.64 16.79
CA GLY A 175 -5.95 -9.60 18.03
C GLY A 175 -5.55 -8.52 19.03
N ARG A 176 -4.29 -8.08 19.04
CA ARG A 176 -3.79 -7.08 20.00
C ARG A 176 -3.60 -5.69 19.42
N ILE A 177 -3.42 -5.55 18.11
CA ILE A 177 -3.14 -4.26 17.47
C ILE A 177 -4.28 -3.85 16.54
N LEU A 178 -4.49 -4.59 15.44
CA LEU A 178 -5.40 -4.15 14.37
C LEU A 178 -6.87 -4.17 14.80
N LEU A 179 -7.37 -5.27 15.36
CA LEU A 179 -8.77 -5.41 15.72
C LEU A 179 -9.23 -4.43 16.82
N PRO A 180 -8.51 -4.25 17.95
CA PRO A 180 -8.92 -3.30 18.98
C PRO A 180 -8.96 -1.85 18.47
N ILE A 181 -7.95 -1.42 17.72
CA ILE A 181 -7.88 -0.05 17.19
C ILE A 181 -8.96 0.14 16.11
N ALA A 182 -9.14 -0.82 15.20
CA ALA A 182 -10.17 -0.74 14.17
C ALA A 182 -11.59 -0.70 14.74
N VAL A 183 -11.91 -1.48 15.79
CA VAL A 183 -13.24 -1.43 16.44
C VAL A 183 -13.51 -0.08 17.09
N LEU A 184 -12.56 0.46 17.87
CA LEU A 184 -12.70 1.79 18.47
C LEU A 184 -12.85 2.89 17.42
N SER A 185 -12.11 2.77 16.31
CA SER A 185 -12.13 3.73 15.21
C SER A 185 -13.41 3.64 14.39
N ALA A 186 -13.95 2.44 14.16
CA ALA A 186 -15.25 2.25 13.51
C ALA A 186 -16.38 2.87 14.34
N ILE A 187 -16.36 2.71 15.67
CA ILE A 187 -17.33 3.36 16.57
C ILE A 187 -17.23 4.89 16.47
N ALA A 188 -16.01 5.45 16.45
CA ALA A 188 -15.80 6.89 16.26
C ALA A 188 -16.29 7.37 14.88
N LEU A 189 -16.02 6.62 13.81
CA LEU A 189 -16.50 6.92 12.46
C LEU A 189 -18.04 6.89 12.38
N ILE A 190 -18.71 5.92 13.02
CA ILE A 190 -20.18 5.87 13.14
C ILE A 190 -20.70 7.12 13.87
N ALA A 191 -20.07 7.52 14.97
CA ALA A 191 -20.43 8.75 15.69
C ALA A 191 -20.20 10.03 14.84
N GLY A 192 -19.34 9.96 13.82
CA GLY A 192 -19.15 11.01 12.81
C GLY A 192 -20.11 10.97 11.63
N GLY A 193 -20.94 9.93 11.49
CA GLY A 193 -21.92 9.77 10.41
C GLY A 193 -21.54 8.77 9.31
N VAL A 194 -20.45 8.01 9.46
CA VAL A 194 -20.13 6.89 8.56
C VAL A 194 -21.14 5.77 8.77
N ILE A 195 -21.71 5.22 7.69
CA ILE A 195 -22.82 4.28 7.82
C ILE A 195 -22.35 2.90 8.29
N GLN A 196 -23.22 2.17 8.98
CA GLN A 196 -22.99 0.78 9.36
C GLN A 196 -24.33 0.05 9.47
N ASN A 197 -24.77 -0.60 8.39
CA ASN A 197 -26.03 -1.36 8.35
C ASN A 197 -25.98 -2.50 7.32
N PHE A 198 -27.06 -3.28 7.22
CA PHE A 198 -27.29 -4.24 6.14
C PHE A 198 -28.55 -3.89 5.33
N ALA A 199 -28.91 -2.60 5.29
CA ALA A 199 -29.97 -2.14 4.41
C ALA A 199 -29.44 -2.10 2.98
N GLY A 200 -30.20 -2.60 2.02
CA GLY A 200 -29.88 -2.50 0.60
C GLY A 200 -30.04 -1.07 0.06
N PHE A 201 -30.27 -0.97 -1.25
CA PHE A 201 -30.61 0.30 -1.88
C PHE A 201 -31.97 0.82 -1.38
N THR A 202 -32.02 2.09 -0.99
CA THR A 202 -33.23 2.78 -0.54
C THR A 202 -33.56 3.90 -1.52
N ASP A 203 -34.71 3.79 -2.19
CA ASP A 203 -35.19 4.82 -3.10
C ASP A 203 -35.85 5.97 -2.34
N ILE A 204 -35.42 7.20 -2.60
CA ILE A 204 -35.99 8.43 -2.05
C ILE A 204 -36.56 9.32 -3.15
N THR A 205 -37.67 10.01 -2.85
CA THR A 205 -38.14 11.13 -3.68
C THR A 205 -37.35 12.38 -3.31
N THR A 206 -36.67 12.99 -4.28
CA THR A 206 -35.89 14.21 -4.08
C THR A 206 -36.80 15.44 -3.97
N VAL A 207 -36.28 16.54 -3.42
CA VAL A 207 -37.01 17.82 -3.31
C VAL A 207 -37.46 18.36 -4.67
N ALA A 208 -36.75 18.01 -5.75
CA ALA A 208 -37.11 18.34 -7.13
C ALA A 208 -38.15 17.39 -7.78
N GLY A 209 -38.67 16.41 -7.02
CA GLY A 209 -39.67 15.44 -7.50
C GLY A 209 -39.11 14.27 -8.31
N GLY A 210 -37.79 14.12 -8.40
CA GLY A 210 -37.15 12.94 -9.01
C GLY A 210 -36.98 11.79 -8.02
N THR A 211 -36.55 10.62 -8.49
CA THR A 211 -36.17 9.48 -7.64
C THR A 211 -34.64 9.36 -7.61
N GLN A 212 -34.08 9.13 -6.42
CA GLN A 212 -32.66 8.79 -6.23
C GLN A 212 -32.54 7.53 -5.39
N SER A 213 -31.72 6.58 -5.82
CA SER A 213 -31.41 5.38 -5.05
C SER A 213 -30.17 5.60 -4.20
N ILE A 214 -30.26 5.32 -2.90
CA ILE A 214 -29.18 5.51 -1.92
C ILE A 214 -28.70 4.14 -1.43
N PRO A 215 -27.42 3.78 -1.58
CA PRO A 215 -26.91 2.50 -1.11
C PRO A 215 -26.67 2.49 0.41
N GLY A 216 -27.03 1.39 1.08
CA GLY A 216 -26.57 1.07 2.44
C GLY A 216 -25.32 0.17 2.46
N GLY A 217 -24.96 -0.32 3.66
CA GLY A 217 -23.88 -1.30 3.85
C GLY A 217 -23.06 -1.16 5.15
N PRO A 218 -22.24 -2.17 5.49
CA PRO A 218 -21.41 -2.21 6.70
C PRO A 218 -20.08 -1.43 6.53
N VAL A 219 -20.20 -0.13 6.22
CA VAL A 219 -19.09 0.70 5.74
C VAL A 219 -18.07 1.00 6.84
N ALA A 220 -18.47 1.53 8.00
CA ALA A 220 -17.56 1.99 9.04
C ALA A 220 -16.57 0.91 9.53
N SER A 221 -17.00 -0.36 9.58
CA SER A 221 -16.11 -1.49 9.92
C SER A 221 -15.02 -1.73 8.87
N GLN A 222 -15.35 -1.57 7.58
CA GLN A 222 -14.38 -1.69 6.48
C GLN A 222 -13.49 -0.45 6.40
N GLU A 223 -14.06 0.74 6.61
CA GLU A 223 -13.38 2.03 6.62
C GLU A 223 -12.25 2.08 7.65
N ALA A 224 -12.54 1.68 8.89
CA ALA A 224 -11.56 1.71 9.95
C ALA A 224 -10.31 0.87 9.64
N ILE A 225 -10.49 -0.36 9.13
CA ILE A 225 -9.36 -1.24 8.80
C ILE A 225 -8.71 -0.94 7.44
N LYS A 226 -9.45 -0.46 6.42
CA LYS A 226 -8.83 -0.09 5.14
C LYS A 226 -7.79 1.02 5.37
N LEU A 227 -8.06 1.93 6.31
CA LEU A 227 -7.16 3.03 6.67
C LEU A 227 -6.04 2.57 7.62
N LEU A 228 -6.41 1.94 8.74
CA LEU A 228 -5.44 1.49 9.76
C LEU A 228 -4.43 0.47 9.23
N GLY A 229 -4.87 -0.45 8.37
CA GLY A 229 -4.03 -1.46 7.73
C GLY A 229 -3.35 -0.98 6.44
N THR A 230 -3.46 0.32 6.12
CA THR A 230 -2.94 0.93 4.88
C THR A 230 -3.32 0.15 3.61
N ASN A 231 -4.60 -0.24 3.49
CA ASN A 231 -5.15 -1.02 2.38
C ASN A 231 -5.94 -0.17 1.37
N GLY A 232 -6.73 0.80 1.87
CA GLY A 232 -7.47 1.82 1.12
C GLY A 232 -8.59 1.43 0.16
N GLY A 233 -8.92 0.15 -0.04
CA GLY A 233 -10.06 -0.26 -0.88
C GLY A 233 -11.41 0.24 -0.36
N GLY A 234 -12.07 1.12 -1.11
CA GLY A 234 -13.31 1.79 -0.71
C GLY A 234 -14.53 0.87 -0.72
N PHE A 235 -15.56 1.23 0.05
CA PHE A 235 -16.85 0.55 -0.01
C PHE A 235 -17.71 1.04 -1.18
N PHE A 236 -17.53 2.30 -1.60
CA PHE A 236 -18.14 2.93 -2.77
C PHE A 236 -17.06 3.30 -3.80
N ASN A 237 -17.46 3.55 -5.05
CA ASN A 237 -16.53 3.89 -6.12
C ASN A 237 -15.76 5.20 -5.84
N ALA A 238 -16.41 6.15 -5.15
CA ALA A 238 -15.78 7.41 -4.72
C ALA A 238 -14.89 7.26 -3.47
N ASN A 239 -14.81 6.07 -2.87
CA ASN A 239 -13.92 5.74 -1.75
C ASN A 239 -14.05 6.78 -0.61
N SER A 240 -12.94 7.29 -0.10
CA SER A 240 -12.88 8.22 1.04
C SER A 240 -13.33 9.64 0.69
N ALA A 241 -13.79 9.89 -0.55
CA ALA A 241 -14.54 11.08 -0.92
C ALA A 241 -16.05 10.87 -0.68
N HIS A 242 -16.55 9.63 -0.67
CA HIS A 242 -17.98 9.35 -0.52
C HIS A 242 -18.50 9.82 0.85
N PRO A 243 -19.63 10.55 0.94
CA PRO A 243 -20.18 11.03 2.21
C PRO A 243 -20.43 9.95 3.26
N PHE A 244 -20.77 8.73 2.84
CA PHE A 244 -20.97 7.60 3.76
C PHE A 244 -19.70 6.89 4.22
N GLU A 245 -18.54 7.16 3.59
CA GLU A 245 -17.22 6.70 4.04
C GLU A 245 -16.52 7.79 4.87
N ASN A 246 -16.67 9.06 4.49
CA ASN A 246 -15.99 10.20 5.13
C ASN A 246 -16.87 11.47 5.18
N PRO A 247 -17.82 11.58 6.11
CA PRO A 247 -18.85 12.62 6.11
C PRO A 247 -18.36 14.04 6.45
N THR A 248 -17.30 14.18 7.24
CA THR A 248 -16.92 15.48 7.84
C THR A 248 -15.41 15.74 7.84
N GLY A 249 -15.01 17.01 8.03
CA GLY A 249 -13.60 17.37 8.16
C GLY A 249 -12.89 16.72 9.36
N TRP A 250 -13.61 16.38 10.44
CA TRP A 250 -13.01 15.70 11.59
C TRP A 250 -12.90 14.19 11.39
N THR A 251 -13.86 13.54 10.70
CA THR A 251 -13.68 12.15 10.28
C THR A 251 -12.49 12.04 9.34
N ASN A 252 -12.32 12.98 8.42
CA ASN A 252 -11.15 13.03 7.53
C ASN A 252 -9.82 13.13 8.31
N LEU A 253 -9.78 13.93 9.38
CA LEU A 253 -8.64 14.01 10.29
C LEU A 253 -8.36 12.66 10.97
N LEU A 254 -9.40 11.99 11.49
CA LEU A 254 -9.30 10.66 12.07
C LEU A 254 -8.80 9.63 11.04
N GLN A 255 -9.31 9.66 9.81
CA GLN A 255 -8.87 8.78 8.74
C GLN A 255 -7.37 8.93 8.45
N ILE A 256 -6.88 10.17 8.34
CA ILE A 256 -5.45 10.47 8.16
C ILE A 256 -4.62 9.93 9.33
N LEU A 257 -5.11 10.06 10.56
CA LEU A 257 -4.45 9.50 11.74
C LEU A 257 -4.37 7.97 11.68
N LEU A 258 -5.40 7.27 11.22
CA LEU A 258 -5.38 5.81 11.06
C LEU A 258 -4.35 5.37 10.02
N ILE A 259 -4.28 6.06 8.88
CA ILE A 259 -3.28 5.83 7.83
C ILE A 259 -1.85 5.95 8.39
N LEU A 260 -1.59 6.96 9.22
CA LEU A 260 -0.23 7.35 9.61
C LEU A 260 0.26 6.75 10.93
N ALA A 261 -0.64 6.33 11.84
CA ALA A 261 -0.28 5.94 13.21
C ALA A 261 0.65 4.73 13.30
N ILE A 262 0.32 3.62 12.63
CA ILE A 262 1.17 2.42 12.64
C ILE A 262 2.49 2.66 11.88
N PRO A 263 2.50 3.20 10.65
CA PRO A 263 3.73 3.51 9.94
C PRO A 263 4.73 4.38 10.71
N PHE A 264 4.30 5.49 11.33
CA PHE A 264 5.21 6.33 12.11
C PHE A 264 5.61 5.71 13.47
N ALA A 265 4.80 4.83 14.05
CA ALA A 265 5.16 4.12 15.29
C ALA A 265 6.08 2.90 15.07
N LEU A 266 6.13 2.32 13.87
CA LEU A 266 6.99 1.17 13.55
C LEU A 266 8.50 1.45 13.73
N PRO A 267 9.06 2.63 13.39
CA PRO A 267 10.42 3.02 13.75
C PRO A 267 10.71 2.95 15.27
N ARG A 268 9.75 3.31 16.13
CA ARG A 268 9.87 3.13 17.59
C ARG A 268 9.94 1.64 17.94
N THR A 269 9.06 0.82 17.37
CA THR A 269 9.07 -0.65 17.52
C THR A 269 10.44 -1.24 17.15
N PHE A 270 11.02 -0.79 16.04
CA PHE A 270 12.35 -1.21 15.58
C PHE A 270 13.45 -0.86 16.60
N GLY A 271 13.53 0.40 17.02
CA GLY A 271 14.55 0.83 18.00
C GLY A 271 14.49 0.03 19.30
N ARG A 272 13.27 -0.25 19.78
CA ARG A 272 13.04 -1.02 21.01
C ARG A 272 13.38 -2.50 20.90
N LEU A 273 13.07 -3.14 19.77
CA LEU A 273 13.39 -4.54 19.53
C LEU A 273 14.86 -4.79 19.18
N VAL A 274 15.57 -3.79 18.65
CA VAL A 274 17.03 -3.82 18.41
C VAL A 274 17.83 -3.44 19.66
N GLY A 275 17.22 -2.67 20.57
CA GLY A 275 17.87 -2.19 21.81
C GLY A 275 18.57 -0.84 21.68
N ASP A 276 18.39 -0.12 20.57
CA ASP A 276 18.88 1.25 20.38
C ASP A 276 17.78 2.14 19.78
N ASP A 277 17.16 2.95 20.64
CA ASP A 277 16.12 3.91 20.27
C ASP A 277 16.60 4.95 19.25
N ARG A 278 17.91 5.24 19.16
CA ARG A 278 18.48 6.22 18.22
C ARG A 278 18.28 5.80 16.77
N GLN A 279 18.25 4.48 16.50
CA GLN A 279 17.99 3.94 15.17
C GLN A 279 16.54 4.20 14.76
N GLY A 280 15.59 4.04 15.69
CA GLY A 280 14.19 4.40 15.47
C GLY A 280 14.00 5.89 15.21
N TYR A 281 14.69 6.75 15.98
CA TYR A 281 14.70 8.19 15.76
C TYR A 281 15.31 8.61 14.42
N ALA A 282 16.39 7.97 13.97
CA ALA A 282 16.99 8.24 12.67
C ALA A 282 16.02 7.91 11.52
N ILE A 283 15.37 6.75 11.57
CA ILE A 283 14.39 6.33 10.55
C ILE A 283 13.18 7.27 10.53
N VAL A 284 12.56 7.55 11.70
CA VAL A 284 11.36 8.41 11.74
C VAL A 284 11.66 9.86 11.30
N ALA A 285 12.87 10.37 11.57
CA ALA A 285 13.29 11.69 11.10
C ALA A 285 13.41 11.77 9.57
N VAL A 286 13.96 10.74 8.92
CA VAL A 286 14.02 10.65 7.45
C VAL A 286 12.61 10.55 6.85
N MET A 287 11.78 9.65 7.39
CA MET A 287 10.39 9.48 6.94
C MET A 287 9.58 10.79 7.08
N GLY A 288 9.65 11.44 8.25
CA GLY A 288 8.96 12.69 8.52
C GLY A 288 9.45 13.86 7.65
N THR A 289 10.75 13.92 7.36
CA THR A 289 11.31 14.97 6.47
C THR A 289 10.77 14.83 5.04
N ILE A 290 10.79 13.62 4.48
CA ILE A 290 10.26 13.35 3.13
C ILE A 290 8.74 13.63 3.09
N PHE A 291 8.01 13.21 4.12
CA PHE A 291 6.58 13.47 4.26
C PHE A 291 6.26 14.97 4.25
N LEU A 292 6.95 15.77 5.08
CA LEU A 292 6.74 17.22 5.16
C LEU A 292 7.10 17.92 3.85
N VAL A 293 8.21 17.54 3.20
CA VAL A 293 8.59 18.10 1.90
C VAL A 293 7.52 17.79 0.84
N SER A 294 7.03 16.54 0.78
CA SER A 294 5.98 16.15 -0.17
C SER A 294 4.66 16.88 0.10
N LEU A 295 4.24 16.98 1.37
CA LEU A 295 3.02 17.69 1.78
C LEU A 295 3.07 19.16 1.40
N LEU A 296 4.18 19.85 1.74
CA LEU A 296 4.34 21.27 1.48
C LEU A 296 4.43 21.56 -0.02
N ALA A 297 5.15 20.73 -0.78
CA ALA A 297 5.23 20.86 -2.23
C ALA A 297 3.86 20.65 -2.89
N LEU A 298 3.16 19.56 -2.58
CA LEU A 298 1.84 19.27 -3.14
C LEU A 298 0.82 20.37 -2.78
N SER A 299 0.77 20.78 -1.51
CA SER A 299 -0.14 21.84 -1.05
C SER A 299 0.14 23.17 -1.74
N ALA A 300 1.42 23.54 -1.92
CA ALA A 300 1.79 24.78 -2.62
C ALA A 300 1.43 24.75 -4.11
N LEU A 301 1.58 23.60 -4.78
CA LEU A 301 1.27 23.43 -6.20
C LEU A 301 -0.24 23.52 -6.46
N GLU A 302 -1.06 22.87 -5.62
CA GLU A 302 -2.52 22.92 -5.74
C GLU A 302 -3.09 24.30 -5.35
N LEU A 303 -2.57 24.92 -4.28
CA LEU A 303 -2.95 26.30 -3.92
C LEU A 303 -2.55 27.32 -4.98
N ALA A 304 -1.47 27.09 -5.72
CA ALA A 304 -1.07 27.96 -6.83
C ALA A 304 -2.02 27.87 -8.05
N GLY A 305 -2.89 26.85 -8.12
CA GLY A 305 -3.97 26.75 -9.11
C GLY A 305 -3.51 26.94 -10.56
N ARG A 306 -2.34 26.43 -10.93
CA ARG A 306 -1.75 26.69 -12.26
C ARG A 306 -2.46 25.87 -13.34
N GLY A 307 -3.22 26.57 -14.18
CA GLY A 307 -3.93 26.02 -15.33
C GLY A 307 -5.13 26.89 -15.67
N THR A 308 -5.58 26.87 -16.93
CA THR A 308 -6.70 27.71 -17.40
C THR A 308 -7.99 27.43 -16.62
N ALA A 309 -8.35 26.16 -16.42
CA ALA A 309 -9.57 25.79 -15.70
C ALA A 309 -9.54 26.18 -14.20
N PRO A 310 -8.50 25.84 -13.40
CA PRO A 310 -8.39 26.32 -12.03
C PRO A 310 -8.39 27.85 -11.89
N GLN A 311 -7.76 28.58 -12.81
CA GLN A 311 -7.74 30.04 -12.80
C GLN A 311 -9.12 30.64 -13.06
N LEU A 312 -9.87 30.11 -14.02
CA LEU A 312 -11.25 30.52 -14.31
C LEU A 312 -12.22 30.15 -13.18
N ALA A 313 -11.97 29.03 -12.48
CA ALA A 313 -12.76 28.58 -11.34
C ALA A 313 -12.39 29.26 -10.00
N GLY A 314 -11.32 30.06 -9.96
CA GLY A 314 -10.83 30.71 -8.74
C GLY A 314 -10.08 29.79 -7.77
N GLY A 315 -9.71 28.57 -8.19
CA GLY A 315 -8.94 27.60 -7.42
C GLY A 315 -8.96 26.19 -8.03
N ALA A 316 -7.98 25.36 -7.66
CA ALA A 316 -7.95 23.94 -8.04
C ALA A 316 -8.92 23.12 -7.18
N MET A 317 -10.22 23.27 -7.40
CA MET A 317 -11.27 22.51 -6.69
C MET A 317 -11.84 21.32 -7.49
N GLU A 318 -11.46 21.18 -8.75
CA GLU A 318 -11.84 20.01 -9.57
C GLU A 318 -11.33 18.71 -8.92
N GLY A 319 -12.18 17.69 -8.86
CA GLY A 319 -11.93 16.45 -8.13
C GLY A 319 -11.75 16.59 -6.60
N LYS A 320 -12.06 17.73 -5.98
CA LYS A 320 -11.93 17.93 -4.52
C LYS A 320 -13.27 18.17 -3.83
N GLU A 321 -13.37 17.69 -2.60
CA GLU A 321 -14.56 17.84 -1.77
C GLU A 321 -14.59 19.16 -1.00
N GLN A 322 -15.73 19.85 -1.02
CA GLN A 322 -15.94 21.08 -0.24
C GLN A 322 -15.76 20.85 1.27
N ARG A 323 -16.01 19.63 1.75
CA ARG A 323 -15.82 19.20 3.15
C ARG A 323 -14.36 19.28 3.64
N PHE A 324 -13.39 19.23 2.72
CA PHE A 324 -11.96 19.13 3.04
C PHE A 324 -11.14 20.28 2.45
N GLY A 325 -11.60 20.87 1.34
CA GLY A 325 -10.89 21.91 0.61
C GLY A 325 -9.54 21.46 0.06
N ILE A 326 -8.77 22.38 -0.53
CA ILE A 326 -7.48 22.06 -1.15
C ILE A 326 -6.52 21.41 -0.14
N LEU A 327 -6.35 21.99 1.05
CA LEU A 327 -5.38 21.52 2.03
C LEU A 327 -5.76 20.18 2.68
N GLY A 328 -7.04 19.95 3.01
CA GLY A 328 -7.49 18.67 3.56
C GLY A 328 -7.41 17.54 2.53
N SER A 329 -7.60 17.86 1.24
CA SER A 329 -7.34 16.95 0.12
C SER A 329 -5.84 16.65 -0.04
N THR A 330 -4.96 17.65 -0.08
CA THR A 330 -3.51 17.41 -0.26
C THR A 330 -2.88 16.68 0.93
N LEU A 331 -3.32 16.96 2.16
CA LEU A 331 -2.88 16.23 3.34
C LEU A 331 -3.25 14.74 3.27
N PHE A 332 -4.47 14.42 2.82
CA PHE A 332 -4.91 13.04 2.63
C PHE A 332 -4.17 12.35 1.47
N ALA A 333 -4.01 13.04 0.34
CA ALA A 333 -3.30 12.52 -0.83
C ALA A 333 -1.82 12.22 -0.52
N THR A 334 -1.10 13.15 0.12
CA THR A 334 0.28 12.91 0.58
C THR A 334 0.33 11.73 1.55
N SER A 335 -0.60 11.66 2.51
CA SER A 335 -0.66 10.55 3.46
C SER A 335 -0.82 9.22 2.73
N SER A 336 -1.91 9.06 1.99
CA SER A 336 -2.28 7.81 1.33
C SER A 336 -1.25 7.31 0.31
N THR A 337 -0.58 8.22 -0.41
CA THR A 337 0.41 7.85 -1.44
C THR A 337 1.82 7.63 -0.91
N LEU A 338 2.16 8.18 0.27
CA LEU A 338 3.42 7.86 0.95
C LEU A 338 3.33 6.62 1.84
N THR A 339 2.13 6.17 2.19
CA THR A 339 1.89 4.98 3.02
C THR A 339 1.33 3.78 2.27
N SER A 340 1.52 3.71 0.95
CA SER A 340 0.99 2.63 0.08
C SER A 340 -0.50 2.32 0.30
N THR A 341 -1.29 3.30 0.75
CA THR A 341 -2.66 3.03 1.21
C THR A 341 -3.66 3.06 0.09
N GLY A 342 -3.53 3.96 -0.89
CA GLY A 342 -4.44 4.00 -2.04
C GLY A 342 -5.88 4.44 -1.74
N ALA A 343 -6.20 4.82 -0.49
CA ALA A 343 -7.44 5.51 -0.17
C ALA A 343 -7.46 6.90 -0.86
N VAL A 344 -8.60 7.29 -1.43
CA VAL A 344 -8.72 8.55 -2.18
C VAL A 344 -9.89 9.37 -1.63
N ASN A 345 -9.61 10.59 -1.12
CA ASN A 345 -10.64 11.57 -0.74
C ASN A 345 -10.84 12.70 -1.76
N SER A 346 -10.03 12.70 -2.82
CA SER A 346 -10.02 13.69 -3.89
C SER A 346 -9.28 13.11 -5.10
N MET A 347 -9.85 13.23 -6.29
CA MET A 347 -9.42 12.53 -7.48
C MET A 347 -8.06 13.05 -7.97
N HIS A 348 -7.00 12.26 -7.81
CA HIS A 348 -5.63 12.66 -8.15
C HIS A 348 -5.44 13.02 -9.64
N ASP A 349 -6.27 12.46 -10.53
CA ASP A 349 -6.26 12.76 -11.98
C ASP A 349 -6.73 14.20 -12.29
N SER A 350 -7.53 14.79 -11.39
CA SER A 350 -8.01 16.17 -11.47
C SER A 350 -7.04 17.22 -10.88
N TYR A 351 -5.91 16.79 -10.31
CA TYR A 351 -4.94 17.71 -9.70
C TYR A 351 -4.22 18.53 -10.78
N THR A 352 -3.60 19.65 -10.39
CA THR A 352 -2.73 20.41 -11.32
C THR A 352 -1.59 19.52 -11.82
N ALA A 353 -1.04 19.80 -13.01
CA ALA A 353 -0.06 18.90 -13.64
C ALA A 353 1.16 18.54 -12.75
N LEU A 354 1.65 19.49 -11.95
CA LEU A 354 2.71 19.23 -10.95
C LEU A 354 2.14 18.72 -9.63
N GLY A 355 0.90 19.06 -9.28
CA GLY A 355 0.18 18.48 -8.15
C GLY A 355 0.03 16.96 -8.31
N GLY A 356 -0.51 16.48 -9.43
CA GLY A 356 -0.65 15.04 -9.73
C GLY A 356 0.69 14.29 -9.83
N MET A 357 1.77 14.97 -10.23
CA MET A 357 3.13 14.42 -10.20
C MET A 357 3.58 14.05 -8.78
N MET A 358 3.16 14.77 -7.73
CA MET A 358 3.62 14.50 -6.36
C MET A 358 3.15 13.14 -5.81
N PRO A 359 1.83 12.78 -5.86
CA PRO A 359 1.36 11.42 -5.62
C PRO A 359 2.11 10.34 -6.42
N MET A 360 2.40 10.59 -7.70
CA MET A 360 3.17 9.64 -8.52
C MET A 360 4.60 9.46 -8.00
N LEU A 361 5.30 10.55 -7.64
CA LEU A 361 6.64 10.50 -7.07
C LEU A 361 6.67 9.80 -5.70
N ASN A 362 5.65 10.00 -4.87
CA ASN A 362 5.51 9.32 -3.58
C ASN A 362 5.48 7.78 -3.75
N MET A 363 4.70 7.29 -4.72
CA MET A 363 4.65 5.86 -5.06
C MET A 363 5.95 5.38 -5.74
N MET A 364 6.49 6.13 -6.70
CA MET A 364 7.73 5.78 -7.42
C MET A 364 8.99 5.77 -6.53
N LEU A 365 9.00 6.49 -5.42
CA LEU A 365 10.04 6.41 -4.39
C LEU A 365 10.03 5.06 -3.64
N GLY A 366 9.02 4.23 -3.86
CA GLY A 366 8.86 2.90 -3.24
C GLY A 366 8.09 2.94 -1.92
N GLU A 367 7.28 3.98 -1.69
CA GLU A 367 6.34 4.04 -0.56
C GLU A 367 7.03 3.81 0.79
N VAL A 368 8.13 4.55 1.04
CA VAL A 368 9.02 4.32 2.19
C VAL A 368 8.89 5.34 3.32
N ALA A 369 8.06 6.38 3.18
CA ALA A 369 8.15 7.59 4.00
C ALA A 369 6.80 8.15 4.50
N PRO A 370 6.11 7.50 5.46
CA PRO A 370 6.59 6.37 6.28
C PRO A 370 6.30 4.98 5.71
N GLY A 371 5.53 4.89 4.62
CA GLY A 371 5.16 3.65 3.96
C GLY A 371 4.04 2.86 4.64
N GLY A 372 3.64 1.74 4.03
CA GLY A 372 2.53 0.94 4.54
C GLY A 372 2.86 0.17 5.81
N VAL A 373 1.84 -0.46 6.39
CA VAL A 373 1.90 -1.28 7.61
C VAL A 373 2.91 -2.42 7.43
N GLY A 374 4.08 -2.24 8.01
CA GLY A 374 5.24 -3.11 7.87
C GLY A 374 6.04 -2.90 6.59
N SER A 375 5.38 -2.67 5.45
CA SER A 375 6.04 -2.48 4.14
C SER A 375 6.98 -1.28 4.11
N GLY A 376 6.54 -0.15 4.65
CA GLY A 376 7.36 1.06 4.76
C GLY A 376 8.64 0.85 5.56
N LEU A 377 8.54 0.16 6.70
CA LEU A 377 9.71 -0.11 7.55
C LEU A 377 10.70 -1.06 6.86
N TYR A 378 10.25 -2.17 6.25
CA TYR A 378 11.22 -3.06 5.58
C TYR A 378 11.82 -2.40 4.32
N GLY A 379 11.06 -1.58 3.59
CA GLY A 379 11.56 -0.82 2.44
C GLY A 379 12.63 0.19 2.86
N MET A 380 12.35 0.99 3.89
CA MET A 380 13.31 1.94 4.46
C MET A 380 14.55 1.25 5.06
N LEU A 381 14.43 0.06 5.66
CA LEU A 381 15.58 -0.72 6.13
C LEU A 381 16.46 -1.25 4.99
N VAL A 382 15.87 -1.61 3.84
CA VAL A 382 16.63 -1.96 2.62
C VAL A 382 17.38 -0.73 2.09
N LEU A 383 16.73 0.44 2.02
CA LEU A 383 17.39 1.69 1.64
C LEU A 383 18.50 2.07 2.63
N ALA A 384 18.31 1.88 3.94
CA ALA A 384 19.32 2.12 4.95
C ALA A 384 20.56 1.21 4.78
N ILE A 385 20.36 -0.08 4.47
CA ILE A 385 21.46 -1.00 4.11
C ILE A 385 22.24 -0.48 2.90
N ILE A 386 21.54 -0.04 1.84
CA ILE A 386 22.17 0.47 0.62
C ILE A 386 22.93 1.78 0.91
N ALA A 387 22.35 2.69 1.69
CA ALA A 387 22.99 3.94 2.09
C ALA A 387 24.26 3.71 2.92
N VAL A 388 24.21 2.77 3.88
CA VAL A 388 25.39 2.36 4.68
C VAL A 388 26.44 1.67 3.81
N PHE A 389 26.03 0.87 2.83
CA PHE A 389 26.94 0.25 1.86
C PHE A 389 27.69 1.28 1.02
N VAL A 390 26.97 2.23 0.42
CA VAL A 390 27.57 3.32 -0.37
C VAL A 390 28.42 4.23 0.51
N GLY A 391 27.94 4.63 1.70
CA GLY A 391 28.68 5.46 2.64
C GLY A 391 29.97 4.80 3.14
N GLY A 392 29.93 3.51 3.46
CA GLY A 392 31.13 2.75 3.83
C GLY A 392 32.18 2.74 2.72
N LEU A 393 31.75 2.46 1.48
CA LEU A 393 32.64 2.51 0.31
C LEU A 393 33.24 3.89 0.07
N LEU A 394 32.46 4.97 0.20
CA LEU A 394 32.94 6.36 0.04
C LEU A 394 33.96 6.76 1.12
N VAL A 395 33.84 6.23 2.33
CA VAL A 395 34.77 6.47 3.46
C VAL A 395 35.93 5.44 3.46
N GLY A 396 35.94 4.47 2.55
CA GLY A 396 36.96 3.41 2.48
C GLY A 396 36.91 2.40 3.63
N ARG A 397 35.75 2.24 4.29
CA ARG A 397 35.53 1.29 5.40
C ARG A 397 34.57 0.17 4.99
N THR A 398 34.74 -1.01 5.59
CA THR A 398 33.78 -2.11 5.41
C THR A 398 32.39 -1.67 5.88
N PRO A 399 31.34 -1.77 5.05
CA PRO A 399 29.99 -1.39 5.44
C PRO A 399 29.46 -2.24 6.61
N GLU A 400 28.87 -1.58 7.59
CA GLU A 400 28.38 -2.21 8.81
C GLU A 400 27.13 -1.50 9.33
N TYR A 401 26.04 -2.24 9.53
CA TYR A 401 24.79 -1.74 10.09
C TYR A 401 24.42 -2.57 11.32
N LEU A 402 24.16 -1.90 12.45
CA LEU A 402 23.84 -2.55 13.74
C LEU A 402 24.87 -3.61 14.20
N GLY A 403 26.15 -3.38 13.95
CA GLY A 403 27.23 -4.35 14.27
C GLY A 403 27.32 -5.53 13.29
N LYS A 404 26.57 -5.51 12.18
CA LYS A 404 26.57 -6.56 11.15
C LYS A 404 27.20 -6.05 9.87
N ARG A 405 28.30 -6.68 9.46
CA ARG A 405 28.99 -6.38 8.19
C ARG A 405 28.12 -6.77 7.01
N ILE A 406 27.97 -5.84 6.07
CA ILE A 406 27.23 -6.02 4.82
C ILE A 406 28.23 -6.41 3.74
N GLY A 407 28.14 -7.63 3.24
CA GLY A 407 29.05 -8.16 2.22
C GLY A 407 28.62 -9.52 1.69
N PRO A 408 29.37 -10.09 0.72
CA PRO A 408 29.16 -11.45 0.20
C PRO A 408 29.02 -12.49 1.32
N ARG A 409 28.22 -13.54 1.09
CA ARG A 409 27.95 -14.60 2.09
C ARG A 409 29.22 -15.25 2.67
N GLY A 410 30.33 -15.28 1.91
CA GLY A 410 31.62 -15.81 2.37
C GLY A 410 32.30 -14.96 3.45
N ASP A 411 32.10 -13.64 3.44
CA ASP A 411 32.72 -12.72 4.40
C ASP A 411 31.94 -12.64 5.72
N GLN A 412 30.63 -12.89 5.69
CA GLN A 412 29.78 -12.97 6.87
C GLN A 412 30.12 -14.19 7.76
N ALA A 413 30.62 -15.28 7.17
CA ALA A 413 31.00 -16.49 7.89
C ALA A 413 32.33 -16.37 8.68
N ARG A 414 33.05 -15.26 8.54
CA ARG A 414 34.33 -14.98 9.22
C ARG A 414 34.20 -14.05 10.43
N GLN A 415 33.06 -14.04 11.12
CA GLN A 415 32.95 -13.37 12.42
C GLN A 415 33.65 -14.22 13.50
N PRO A 416 34.68 -13.69 14.20
CA PRO A 416 35.15 -14.31 15.43
C PRO A 416 34.04 -14.19 16.47
N VAL A 417 33.71 -15.29 17.14
CA VAL A 417 32.91 -15.25 18.36
C VAL A 417 33.80 -14.65 19.46
N HIS A 418 33.75 -13.33 19.63
CA HIS A 418 34.35 -12.71 20.81
C HIS A 418 33.54 -13.16 22.04
N PRO A 419 34.20 -13.72 23.08
CA PRO A 419 33.56 -13.95 24.37
C PRO A 419 32.95 -12.65 24.89
N GLY A 420 31.80 -12.75 25.55
CA GLY A 420 31.13 -11.59 26.12
C GLY A 420 32.03 -10.86 27.12
N HIS A 421 31.88 -9.53 27.19
CA HIS A 421 32.40 -8.76 28.32
C HIS A 421 31.78 -9.33 29.61
N PRO A 422 32.58 -9.73 30.61
CA PRO A 422 32.03 -10.09 31.91
C PRO A 422 31.45 -8.84 32.59
N ASP A 423 30.39 -9.04 33.38
CA ASP A 423 29.78 -7.99 34.21
C ASP A 423 30.84 -7.32 35.12
N PRO A 424 30.82 -5.99 35.26
CA PRO A 424 31.68 -5.28 36.21
C PRO A 424 31.11 -5.43 37.63
N GLY A 425 31.10 -6.66 38.17
CA GLY A 425 30.32 -7.00 39.35
C GLY A 425 30.65 -8.32 40.06
N ALA A 426 31.88 -8.84 39.94
CA ALA A 426 32.33 -9.97 40.76
C ALA A 426 33.83 -9.88 41.11
N ASP A 427 34.12 -10.25 42.35
CA ASP A 427 35.39 -10.72 42.92
C ASP A 427 36.65 -9.84 42.84
N ARG A 428 36.90 -9.17 43.98
CA ARG A 428 38.24 -8.82 44.46
C ARG A 428 38.79 -10.02 45.24
N HIS A 429 39.95 -10.60 44.87
CA HIS A 429 40.97 -11.15 45.77
C HIS A 429 42.17 -11.75 44.99
N GLY A 430 43.38 -11.70 45.58
CA GLY A 430 44.61 -12.35 45.08
C GLY A 430 45.28 -11.64 43.90
N SER A 431 46.30 -10.77 44.03
CA SER A 431 47.66 -10.96 44.58
C SER A 431 48.41 -12.19 44.04
N GLU A 432 49.33 -12.01 43.08
CA GLU A 432 50.70 -12.52 43.17
C GLU A 432 51.66 -11.93 42.10
N LEU A 433 52.96 -12.17 42.31
CA LEU A 433 54.09 -11.44 41.73
C LEU A 433 54.42 -11.81 40.27
N ARG A 434 55.07 -10.87 39.55
CA ARG A 434 55.86 -11.18 38.34
C ARG A 434 57.32 -10.75 38.51
N ASP A 435 58.22 -11.72 38.52
CA ASP A 435 59.68 -11.54 38.45
C ASP A 435 60.14 -11.49 36.96
N PRO A 436 60.95 -10.50 36.54
CA PRO A 436 61.45 -10.41 35.17
C PRO A 436 62.95 -10.76 35.05
N ARG A 437 63.30 -11.97 34.54
CA ARG A 437 64.55 -12.25 33.77
C ARG A 437 64.64 -13.71 33.25
N ARG A 438 64.72 -13.87 31.91
CA ARG A 438 65.53 -14.86 31.14
C ARG A 438 65.31 -14.59 29.63
N ALA A 439 66.30 -14.01 28.94
CA ALA A 439 67.31 -14.70 28.12
C ALA A 439 66.72 -15.29 26.79
N ARG A 440 66.82 -14.57 25.66
CA ARG A 440 67.88 -14.64 24.62
C ARG A 440 67.97 -15.99 23.87
N GLY A 441 67.65 -16.02 22.57
CA GLY A 441 67.97 -17.15 21.68
C GLY A 441 67.39 -17.12 20.25
N ARG A 442 68.16 -16.55 19.30
CA ARG A 442 68.20 -16.70 17.81
C ARG A 442 67.09 -17.46 17.02
N GLY A 443 66.74 -16.91 15.84
CA GLY A 443 66.02 -17.61 14.73
C GLY A 443 65.08 -16.66 13.97
N VAL A 444 65.58 -15.77 13.10
CA VAL A 444 65.67 -15.93 11.63
C VAL A 444 64.31 -15.78 10.89
N ASP A 445 64.29 -14.74 10.04
CA ASP A 445 63.50 -14.53 8.81
C ASP A 445 62.10 -13.86 8.76
N GLN A 446 62.08 -12.89 7.82
CA GLN A 446 60.99 -12.41 6.96
C GLN A 446 59.94 -11.43 7.51
N HIS A 447 60.26 -10.13 7.34
CA HIS A 447 59.28 -9.08 7.08
C HIS A 447 58.53 -9.31 5.76
N PRO A 448 57.21 -9.10 5.74
CA PRO A 448 56.49 -8.66 4.55
C PRO A 448 56.08 -7.18 4.68
N GLU A 449 56.46 -6.37 3.70
CA GLU A 449 55.96 -4.99 3.54
C GLU A 449 54.43 -4.94 3.31
N PRO A 450 53.76 -3.81 3.62
CA PRO A 450 52.33 -3.65 3.37
C PRO A 450 52.03 -3.58 1.86
N ARG A 451 51.60 -4.71 1.27
CA ARG A 451 51.21 -4.75 -0.14
C ARG A 451 49.81 -4.17 -0.36
N CYS A 452 49.73 -3.12 -1.17
CA CYS A 452 48.48 -2.58 -1.72
C CYS A 452 47.63 -3.66 -2.41
N ALA A 453 46.31 -3.56 -2.28
CA ALA A 453 45.37 -4.53 -2.83
C ALA A 453 45.45 -4.58 -4.37
N ARG A 454 45.77 -5.77 -4.90
CA ARG A 454 45.81 -6.03 -6.35
C ARG A 454 44.42 -6.43 -6.84
N HIS A 455 43.84 -5.67 -7.75
CA HIS A 455 42.48 -5.91 -8.25
C HIS A 455 42.45 -7.03 -9.31
N GLU A 456 42.20 -8.27 -8.90
CA GLU A 456 41.99 -9.37 -9.84
C GLU A 456 40.58 -9.31 -10.46
N ARG A 457 40.48 -9.53 -11.77
CA ARG A 457 39.21 -9.60 -12.51
C ARG A 457 38.78 -11.07 -12.61
N GLY A 458 37.79 -11.46 -11.82
CA GLY A 458 37.23 -12.82 -11.80
C GLY A 458 35.73 -12.85 -12.12
N ALA A 459 35.29 -13.81 -12.95
CA ALA A 459 33.90 -13.93 -13.39
C ALA A 459 32.95 -14.35 -12.24
N LEU A 460 31.70 -13.83 -12.31
CA LEU A 460 30.63 -14.15 -11.37
C LEU A 460 30.27 -15.65 -11.45
N ARG A 461 30.37 -16.38 -10.33
CA ARG A 461 29.90 -17.78 -10.23
C ARG A 461 28.59 -17.83 -9.46
N LEU A 462 27.54 -18.33 -10.11
CA LEU A 462 26.26 -18.59 -9.46
C LEU A 462 26.17 -20.09 -9.12
N HIS A 463 25.77 -20.38 -7.89
CA HIS A 463 25.61 -21.74 -7.39
C HIS A 463 24.12 -22.07 -7.23
N PHE A 464 23.65 -23.08 -7.97
CA PHE A 464 22.32 -23.66 -7.83
C PHE A 464 22.46 -25.12 -7.38
N GLY A 465 22.19 -25.39 -6.10
CA GLY A 465 22.33 -26.72 -5.54
C GLY A 465 23.78 -27.23 -5.54
N ARG A 466 24.00 -28.45 -6.05
CA ARG A 466 25.31 -29.12 -6.09
C ARG A 466 26.09 -28.95 -7.39
N GLU A 467 25.54 -28.31 -8.42
CA GLU A 467 26.25 -28.07 -9.68
C GLU A 467 26.74 -26.62 -9.82
N GLN A 468 27.78 -26.45 -10.66
CA GLN A 468 28.44 -25.18 -10.92
C GLN A 468 28.38 -24.86 -12.41
N GLN A 469 27.67 -23.78 -12.78
CA GLN A 469 27.72 -23.23 -14.14
C GLN A 469 28.57 -21.95 -14.17
N ARG A 470 29.36 -21.79 -15.25
CA ARG A 470 30.17 -20.60 -15.53
C ARG A 470 29.44 -19.72 -16.54
N LEU A 471 29.01 -18.53 -16.12
CA LEU A 471 28.48 -17.52 -17.04
C LEU A 471 29.62 -16.63 -17.56
N GLY A 472 29.99 -16.81 -18.83
CA GLY A 472 31.03 -16.01 -19.48
C GLY A 472 30.45 -14.76 -20.16
N VAL A 473 30.74 -13.57 -19.64
CA VAL A 473 30.35 -12.31 -20.27
C VAL A 473 31.32 -11.98 -21.42
N ARG A 474 30.94 -12.27 -22.66
CA ARG A 474 31.59 -11.70 -23.86
C ARG A 474 31.09 -10.28 -24.09
N ARG A 475 31.99 -9.29 -24.09
CA ARG A 475 31.71 -7.96 -24.67
C ARG A 475 31.64 -8.09 -26.19
N THR A 476 30.55 -7.59 -26.78
CA THR A 476 30.51 -7.19 -28.19
C THR A 476 31.11 -5.79 -28.31
N HIS A 477 32.25 -5.66 -28.99
CA HIS A 477 32.71 -4.36 -29.48
C HIS A 477 31.86 -3.99 -30.70
N ARG A 478 31.13 -2.87 -30.62
CA ARG A 478 30.67 -2.12 -31.79
C ARG A 478 31.26 -0.72 -31.68
N GLU A 479 32.12 -0.38 -32.62
CA GLU A 479 32.65 0.96 -32.76
C GLU A 479 31.60 1.85 -33.42
N HIS A 480 31.30 2.99 -32.78
CA HIS A 480 30.50 4.06 -33.37
C HIS A 480 31.40 5.30 -33.45
N PRO A 481 31.68 5.85 -34.65
CA PRO A 481 32.52 7.03 -34.79
C PRO A 481 31.81 8.27 -34.22
N MET A 482 32.44 8.93 -33.26
CA MET A 482 32.01 10.26 -32.81
C MET A 482 32.34 11.31 -33.86
N VAL A 483 31.32 12.00 -34.37
CA VAL A 483 31.50 13.24 -35.13
C VAL A 483 31.46 14.41 -34.14
N GLN A 484 32.57 15.13 -33.99
CA GLN A 484 32.62 16.36 -33.20
C GLN A 484 31.89 17.49 -33.94
N HIS A 485 30.87 18.07 -33.31
CA HIS A 485 30.35 19.37 -33.75
C HIS A 485 31.33 20.48 -33.34
N ARG A 486 31.98 21.10 -34.32
CA ARG A 486 32.76 22.33 -34.16
C ARG A 486 31.93 23.51 -34.68
N THR A 487 31.79 24.55 -33.87
CA THR A 487 31.07 25.78 -34.25
C THR A 487 31.84 26.59 -35.30
N GLY A 488 31.14 27.10 -36.31
CA GLY A 488 31.68 28.00 -37.32
C GLY A 488 30.59 28.64 -38.19
N HIS A 489 30.58 29.97 -38.24
CA HIS A 489 29.71 30.75 -39.14
C HIS A 489 30.08 30.53 -40.62
N ARG A 490 29.07 30.46 -41.50
CA ARG A 490 28.86 31.43 -42.60
C ARG A 490 27.60 31.14 -43.43
N ASP A 491 27.22 32.15 -44.19
CA ASP A 491 26.00 32.29 -44.99
C ASP A 491 25.93 31.37 -46.22
N ALA A 492 24.71 30.99 -46.65
CA ALA A 492 24.25 31.20 -48.05
C ALA A 492 22.80 30.70 -48.26
N ALA A 493 22.09 31.39 -49.14
CA ALA A 493 20.66 31.23 -49.41
C ALA A 493 20.29 30.15 -50.46
N ARG A 494 19.00 29.73 -50.40
CA ARG A 494 18.13 29.41 -51.58
C ARG A 494 18.37 28.04 -52.31
N PRO A 495 17.47 27.55 -53.21
CA PRO A 495 16.58 26.43 -52.83
C PRO A 495 16.50 25.23 -53.81
N VAL A 496 15.77 24.16 -53.41
CA VAL A 496 14.88 23.24 -54.20
C VAL A 496 15.28 22.93 -55.66
N PRO A 497 15.53 21.65 -56.05
CA PRO A 497 14.40 20.80 -56.50
C PRO A 497 14.51 19.28 -56.28
N ALA A 498 13.39 18.59 -56.51
CA ALA A 498 13.28 17.14 -56.59
C ALA A 498 13.49 16.63 -58.04
N ASP A 499 14.08 15.43 -58.23
CA ASP A 499 13.38 14.30 -58.89
C ASP A 499 14.17 12.96 -58.86
N ARG A 500 13.41 11.84 -58.93
CA ARG A 500 13.71 10.49 -59.50
C ARG A 500 15.10 9.81 -59.39
N ALA A 501 15.06 8.60 -58.80
CA ALA A 501 15.62 7.37 -59.37
C ALA A 501 14.70 6.18 -58.98
N ARG A 502 13.87 5.64 -59.90
CA ARG A 502 14.11 4.52 -60.84
C ARG A 502 14.42 3.16 -60.18
N ALA A 503 13.74 2.13 -60.68
CA ALA A 503 13.60 0.81 -60.06
C ALA A 503 14.21 -0.32 -60.90
N GLY A 504 14.43 -1.47 -60.25
CA GLY A 504 14.55 -2.79 -60.85
C GLY A 504 15.04 -3.83 -59.81
N SER A 505 14.63 -5.10 -59.80
CA SER A 505 13.50 -5.77 -60.47
C SER A 505 13.37 -7.22 -59.95
N GLY A 506 12.15 -7.76 -59.78
CA GLY A 506 11.90 -9.19 -59.45
C GLY A 506 10.84 -9.37 -58.35
N ARG A 507 9.54 -9.43 -58.69
CA ARG A 507 8.73 -10.66 -58.94
C ARG A 507 8.65 -11.58 -57.70
N PHE A 508 7.48 -11.93 -57.12
CA PHE A 508 6.19 -12.29 -57.74
C PHE A 508 4.94 -11.94 -56.86
N VAL A 509 3.82 -11.54 -57.51
CA VAL A 509 2.37 -11.73 -57.15
C VAL A 509 1.88 -11.26 -55.74
N ARG A 510 1.14 -10.13 -55.63
CA ARG A 510 -0.33 -9.89 -55.82
C ARG A 510 -1.21 -10.61 -54.75
N ARG A 511 -2.31 -10.07 -54.21
CA ARG A 511 -3.17 -8.83 -54.31
C ARG A 511 -4.18 -8.93 -53.12
N ALA A 512 -4.94 -7.95 -52.61
CA ALA A 512 -5.09 -6.49 -52.72
C ALA A 512 -5.77 -6.00 -51.39
N ALA A 513 -5.48 -4.81 -50.83
CA ALA A 513 -6.26 -3.55 -50.92
C ALA A 513 -7.75 -3.66 -50.49
N ALA A 514 -8.41 -2.74 -49.75
CA ALA A 514 -8.05 -1.50 -49.03
C ALA A 514 -9.18 -1.26 -47.95
N ARG A 515 -9.61 -0.07 -47.44
CA ARG A 515 -9.31 1.35 -47.71
C ARG A 515 -9.66 2.24 -46.48
N THR A 516 -8.67 2.98 -46.00
CA THR A 516 -8.70 4.25 -45.22
C THR A 516 -10.00 5.10 -45.18
N ALA A 517 -10.43 5.53 -43.98
CA ALA A 517 -11.00 6.84 -43.57
C ALA A 517 -11.51 6.70 -42.10
N ASP A 518 -11.00 7.40 -41.09
CA ASP A 518 -11.19 8.84 -40.79
C ASP A 518 -12.66 9.23 -40.53
N LEU A 519 -13.07 9.21 -39.26
CA LEU A 519 -14.30 9.84 -38.75
C LEU A 519 -14.12 10.24 -37.27
N GLY A 520 -14.26 11.54 -36.99
CA GLY A 520 -14.34 12.08 -35.64
C GLY A 520 -15.71 11.89 -34.98
N HIS A 521 -15.79 12.20 -33.69
CA HIS A 521 -17.04 12.20 -32.91
C HIS A 521 -18.12 13.13 -33.47
N PRO A 522 -19.39 12.68 -33.47
CA PRO A 522 -20.55 13.54 -33.29
C PRO A 522 -21.27 13.26 -31.96
N ALA A 523 -21.86 14.31 -31.39
CA ALA A 523 -22.60 14.27 -30.12
C ALA A 523 -24.02 13.65 -30.25
N HIS A 524 -24.59 13.25 -29.11
CA HIS A 524 -25.97 12.78 -29.00
C HIS A 524 -27.02 13.90 -29.15
N PRO A 525 -28.14 13.64 -29.84
CA PRO A 525 -29.43 14.27 -29.60
C PRO A 525 -30.41 13.32 -28.86
N PRO A 526 -31.52 13.83 -28.29
CA PRO A 526 -32.24 13.15 -27.20
C PRO A 526 -33.36 12.18 -27.62
N SER A 527 -33.85 11.49 -26.59
CA SER A 527 -34.91 10.47 -26.54
C SER A 527 -36.21 10.79 -27.31
N ALA A 528 -36.72 9.77 -28.03
CA ALA A 528 -38.08 9.76 -28.59
C ALA A 528 -38.89 8.54 -28.10
N VAL A 529 -40.11 8.80 -27.64
CA VAL A 529 -41.06 7.84 -27.06
C VAL A 529 -41.52 6.80 -28.09
N ARG A 530 -41.48 5.49 -27.75
CA ARG A 530 -42.12 4.43 -28.53
C ARG A 530 -43.44 3.97 -27.91
N ARG A 531 -44.54 4.12 -28.67
CA ARG A 531 -45.84 3.48 -28.42
C ARG A 531 -45.79 1.99 -28.85
N PRO A 532 -46.60 1.10 -28.24
CA PRO A 532 -46.66 -0.31 -28.59
C PRO A 532 -47.48 -0.58 -29.87
N PRO A 533 -47.18 -1.65 -30.64
CA PRO A 533 -47.94 -2.02 -31.84
C PRO A 533 -49.22 -2.83 -31.53
N HIS A 534 -50.23 -2.69 -32.39
CA HIS A 534 -51.51 -3.40 -32.28
C HIS A 534 -51.48 -4.83 -32.86
N ARG A 535 -52.39 -5.65 -32.30
CA ARG A 535 -52.72 -7.06 -32.60
C ARG A 535 -52.79 -7.50 -34.07
N ARG A 536 -52.60 -8.81 -34.27
CA ARG A 536 -53.39 -9.64 -35.21
C ARG A 536 -54.02 -10.84 -34.49
N ASP A 537 -55.11 -11.37 -35.04
CA ASP A 537 -56.11 -12.20 -34.34
C ASP A 537 -55.78 -13.69 -34.13
N GLY A 538 -56.41 -14.26 -33.09
CA GLY A 538 -56.60 -15.70 -32.87
C GLY A 538 -57.94 -15.96 -32.14
N ARG A 539 -58.89 -16.60 -32.82
CA ARG A 539 -60.31 -16.78 -32.39
C ARG A 539 -60.48 -17.66 -31.13
N ARG A 540 -61.43 -17.33 -30.24
CA ARG A 540 -62.73 -18.05 -30.05
C ARG A 540 -63.60 -17.60 -28.84
N HIS A 541 -64.92 -17.48 -29.11
CA HIS A 541 -66.14 -17.60 -28.27
C HIS A 541 -66.42 -16.76 -26.99
N ARG A 542 -67.49 -15.93 -27.11
CA ARG A 542 -68.69 -15.71 -26.22
C ARG A 542 -68.52 -15.86 -24.69
N ALA A 543 -68.96 -14.92 -23.85
CA ALA A 543 -70.37 -14.47 -23.73
C ALA A 543 -70.54 -13.06 -23.09
N HIS A 544 -71.77 -12.54 -23.09
CA HIS A 544 -72.15 -11.19 -22.60
C HIS A 544 -72.54 -11.17 -21.11
N LEU A 545 -72.32 -10.04 -20.41
CA LEU A 545 -73.38 -9.10 -19.95
C LEU A 545 -72.77 -7.91 -19.14
N LEU A 546 -73.49 -6.77 -19.11
CA LEU A 546 -73.08 -5.49 -18.50
C LEU A 546 -73.83 -5.23 -17.14
N PRO A 547 -73.97 -4.00 -16.59
CA PRO A 547 -73.16 -3.55 -15.45
C PRO A 547 -74.03 -3.08 -14.24
N GLY A 548 -73.41 -2.61 -13.14
CA GLY A 548 -74.17 -2.12 -11.97
C GLY A 548 -73.41 -1.18 -11.04
N ALA A 549 -73.94 0.04 -10.88
CA ALA A 549 -73.39 1.21 -10.21
C ALA A 549 -73.03 1.11 -8.70
N HIS A 550 -72.08 1.98 -8.31
CA HIS A 550 -71.96 2.66 -7.00
C HIS A 550 -73.30 3.27 -6.52
N PRO A 551 -73.54 3.61 -5.22
CA PRO A 551 -72.58 4.39 -4.40
C PRO A 551 -72.61 4.27 -2.85
N GLY A 552 -71.62 4.92 -2.23
CA GLY A 552 -71.90 5.87 -1.15
C GLY A 552 -71.61 5.42 0.30
N PRO A 553 -71.30 6.34 1.23
CA PRO A 553 -70.53 6.01 2.43
C PRO A 553 -71.23 6.31 3.77
N ALA A 554 -70.81 5.62 4.84
CA ALA A 554 -70.48 6.21 6.15
C ALA A 554 -70.27 5.13 7.24
N ARG A 555 -69.19 5.23 8.01
CA ARG A 555 -69.22 5.68 9.42
C ARG A 555 -67.84 5.56 10.08
N ARG A 556 -67.48 6.60 10.86
CA ARG A 556 -66.44 6.51 11.88
C ARG A 556 -66.86 5.52 12.98
N ARG A 557 -65.92 4.75 13.53
CA ARG A 557 -65.84 4.56 14.98
C ARG A 557 -64.42 4.21 15.43
N THR A 558 -63.97 4.96 16.42
CA THR A 558 -62.75 4.76 17.22
C THR A 558 -62.86 3.47 18.04
N LEU A 559 -61.76 2.74 18.24
CA LEU A 559 -61.27 2.29 19.57
C LEU A 559 -60.00 1.41 19.48
N LEU A 560 -59.05 1.74 20.35
CA LEU A 560 -57.95 0.94 20.94
C LEU A 560 -57.86 -0.56 20.58
N THR A 561 -56.71 -0.99 20.06
CA THR A 561 -55.59 -1.56 20.85
C THR A 561 -54.27 -1.39 20.10
#